data_AF-A0A0N5BT66-F1
#
_entry.id   AF-A0A0N5BT66-F1
#
_cell.length_a   1.000
_cell.length_b   1.000
_cell.length_c   1.000
_cell.angle_alpha   90.00
_cell.angle_beta   90.00
_cell.angle_gamma   90.00
#
_symmetry.space_group_name_H-M   'P 1'
#
loop_
_entity.id
_entity.type
_entity.pdbx_description
1 polymer ?
#
loop_
_entity_poly.entity_id
_entity_poly.type
_entity_poly.pdbx_seq_one_letter_code
_entity_poly.pdbx_strand_id
1 'polypeptide(L)'
;MTGFRSAKFDPLLIFFQIIALQSVFYASQSLLTALYSYFPDAYPESIGSILSVQIRKDIVIIELLGILLTSFSTIFLIVRTKSILDSMITLHFIHFIIVLFYNSSFPTQFSWWVLQVCSTALGTLTGEWLCMREETKEIKLRLPLASKKESNEVL
;
A
#
# COMPACT_ATOMS: atom_id res chain seq x y z
N MET A 1 20.15 0.33 -34.06
CA MET A 1 20.39 0.87 -32.70
C MET A 1 19.10 0.74 -31.92
N THR A 2 19.01 -0.28 -31.08
CA THR A 2 17.89 -0.53 -30.18
C THR A 2 17.83 0.61 -29.16
N GLY A 3 16.97 1.59 -29.42
CA GLY A 3 16.71 2.66 -28.48
C GLY A 3 16.13 2.06 -27.19
N PHE A 4 16.84 2.25 -26.08
CA PHE A 4 16.27 2.08 -24.76
C PHE A 4 14.96 2.87 -24.74
N ARG A 5 13.82 2.20 -24.54
CA ARG A 5 12.56 2.89 -24.22
C ARG A 5 12.87 3.73 -23.00
N SER A 6 13.03 5.04 -23.18
CA SER A 6 13.02 5.99 -22.09
C SER A 6 11.77 5.68 -21.29
N ALA A 7 11.92 5.23 -20.04
CA ALA A 7 10.82 5.28 -19.11
C ALA A 7 10.38 6.75 -19.13
N LYS A 8 9.24 7.06 -19.76
CA LYS A 8 8.69 8.40 -19.73
C LYS A 8 8.34 8.64 -18.28
N PHE A 9 9.18 9.42 -17.61
CA PHE A 9 8.92 9.86 -16.25
C PHE A 9 7.69 10.75 -16.34
N ASP A 10 6.54 10.21 -15.92
CA ASP A 10 5.26 10.91 -15.87
C ASP A 10 5.02 11.35 -14.41
N PRO A 11 5.56 12.50 -13.98
CA PRO A 11 5.51 12.94 -12.58
C PRO A 11 4.07 13.11 -12.08
N LEU A 12 3.15 13.46 -12.96
CA LEU A 12 1.73 13.57 -12.66
C LEU A 12 1.13 12.22 -12.24
N LEU A 13 1.51 11.12 -12.88
CA LEU A 13 1.01 9.80 -12.54
C LEU A 13 1.47 9.39 -11.13
N ILE A 14 2.74 9.62 -10.81
CA ILE A 14 3.31 9.34 -9.49
C ILE A 14 2.60 10.19 -8.42
N PHE A 15 2.34 11.47 -8.71
CA PHE A 15 1.63 12.35 -7.79
C PHE A 15 0.22 11.84 -7.48
N PHE A 16 -0.56 11.47 -8.51
CA PHE A 16 -1.89 10.88 -8.29
C PHE A 16 -1.84 9.54 -7.56
N GLN A 17 -0.83 8.71 -7.82
CA GLN A 17 -0.63 7.44 -7.12
C GLN A 17 -0.36 7.66 -5.64
N ILE A 18 0.47 8.65 -5.27
CA ILE A 18 0.71 9.01 -3.87
C ILE A 18 -0.59 9.46 -3.21
N ILE A 19 -1.34 10.38 -3.84
CA ILE A 19 -2.62 10.86 -3.29
C ILE A 19 -3.64 9.73 -3.13
N ALA A 20 -3.75 8.86 -4.13
CA ALA A 20 -4.65 7.71 -4.07
C ALA A 20 -4.26 6.73 -2.95
N LEU A 21 -2.96 6.51 -2.76
CA LEU A 21 -2.49 5.63 -1.68
C LEU A 21 -2.76 6.25 -0.30
N GLN A 22 -2.56 7.57 -0.16
CA GLN A 22 -2.89 8.30 1.07
C GLN A 22 -4.38 8.23 1.39
N SER A 23 -5.25 8.46 0.39
CA SER A 23 -6.70 8.43 0.62
C SER A 23 -7.17 7.03 1.03
N VAL A 24 -6.65 5.97 0.40
CA VAL A 24 -6.95 4.59 0.77
C VAL A 24 -6.47 4.29 2.19
N PHE A 25 -5.29 4.76 2.58
CA PHE A 25 -4.78 4.58 3.94
C PHE A 25 -5.65 5.24 5.00
N TYR A 26 -5.96 6.53 4.85
CA TYR A 26 -6.81 7.21 5.82
C TYR A 26 -8.25 6.67 5.81
N ALA A 27 -8.76 6.26 4.65
CA ALA A 27 -10.07 5.62 4.55
C ALA A 27 -10.11 4.26 5.27
N SER A 28 -9.08 3.42 5.09
CA SER A 28 -9.02 2.11 5.76
C SER A 28 -8.91 2.26 7.28
N GLN A 29 -8.06 3.17 7.76
CA GLN A 29 -7.92 3.47 9.19
C GLN A 29 -9.20 4.06 9.78
N SER A 30 -9.84 5.01 9.09
CA SER A 30 -11.11 5.60 9.54
C SER A 30 -12.24 4.58 9.56
N LEU A 31 -12.31 3.68 8.57
CA LEU A 31 -13.32 2.63 8.51
C LEU A 31 -13.14 1.65 9.66
N LEU A 32 -11.91 1.19 9.92
CA LEU A 32 -11.62 0.27 11.02
C LEU A 32 -11.87 0.91 12.38
N THR A 33 -11.54 2.19 12.54
CA THR A 33 -11.86 2.94 13.77
C THR A 33 -13.37 3.04 13.96
N ALA A 34 -14.14 3.35 12.91
CA ALA A 34 -15.60 3.41 12.98
C ALA A 34 -16.23 2.05 13.30
N LEU A 35 -15.70 0.96 12.74
CA LEU A 35 -16.10 -0.41 13.06
C LEU A 35 -15.77 -0.76 14.51
N TYR A 36 -14.59 -0.36 14.98
CA TYR A 36 -14.18 -0.56 16.37
C TYR A 36 -15.13 0.16 17.34
N SER A 37 -15.53 1.39 17.05
CA SER A 37 -16.45 2.16 17.89
C SER A 37 -17.87 1.58 17.99
N TYR A 38 -18.25 0.63 17.15
CA TYR A 38 -19.54 -0.07 17.24
C TYR A 38 -19.52 -1.21 18.27
N PHE A 39 -18.34 -1.66 18.73
CA PHE A 39 -18.27 -2.75 19.71
C PHE A 39 -18.65 -2.27 21.13
N PRO A 40 -19.41 -3.07 21.90
CA PRO A 40 -19.89 -2.68 23.23
C PRO A 40 -18.79 -2.37 24.26
N ASP A 41 -17.64 -3.01 24.13
CA ASP A 41 -16.47 -2.83 25.01
C ASP A 41 -15.45 -1.81 24.46
N ALA A 42 -15.79 -1.11 23.37
CA ALA A 42 -14.88 -0.16 22.76
C ALA A 42 -14.77 1.12 23.58
N TYR A 43 -13.53 1.59 23.79
CA TYR A 43 -13.31 2.94 24.27
C TYR A 43 -13.85 3.95 23.24
N PRO A 44 -14.33 5.13 23.67
CA PRO A 44 -14.79 6.16 22.76
C PRO A 44 -13.62 6.68 21.93
N GLU A 45 -13.39 6.04 20.79
CA GLU A 45 -12.33 6.37 19.86
C GLU A 45 -12.81 7.43 18.87
N SER A 46 -12.06 8.53 18.81
CA SER A 46 -12.29 9.59 17.82
C SER A 46 -11.37 9.39 16.62
N ILE A 47 -11.73 9.96 15.47
CA ILE A 47 -10.87 9.93 14.26
C ILE A 47 -9.49 10.55 14.55
N GLY A 48 -9.40 11.47 15.52
CA GLY A 48 -8.13 12.05 15.97
C GLY A 48 -7.15 11.05 16.58
N SER A 49 -7.62 9.87 17.01
CA SER A 49 -6.75 8.80 17.54
C SER A 49 -5.78 8.26 16.49
N ILE A 50 -6.13 8.32 15.20
CA ILE A 50 -5.25 7.95 14.08
C ILE A 50 -4.01 8.85 14.03
N LEU A 51 -4.13 10.10 14.49
CA LEU A 51 -3.05 11.08 14.50
C LEU A 51 -2.41 11.22 15.88
N SER A 52 -2.80 10.41 16.86
CA SER A 52 -2.28 10.49 18.23
C SER A 52 -0.87 9.91 18.32
N VAL A 53 0.00 10.57 19.08
CA VAL A 53 1.34 10.06 19.42
C VAL A 53 1.27 8.92 20.45
N GLN A 54 0.17 8.85 21.22
CA GLN A 54 0.04 7.90 22.32
C GLN A 54 -0.41 6.53 21.81
N ILE A 55 0.48 5.54 21.93
CA ILE A 55 0.19 4.17 21.51
C ILE A 55 -0.66 3.44 22.55
N ARG A 56 -1.82 2.96 22.11
CA ARG A 56 -2.68 2.03 22.84
C ARG A 56 -2.87 0.74 22.05
N LYS A 57 -3.35 -0.31 22.70
CA LYS A 57 -3.46 -1.67 22.12
C LYS A 57 -4.46 -1.73 20.95
N ASP A 58 -5.57 -1.02 21.10
CA ASP A 58 -6.60 -0.78 20.09
C ASP A 58 -6.02 -0.12 18.82
N ILE A 59 -5.30 1.00 18.98
CA ILE A 59 -4.64 1.69 17.85
C ILE A 59 -3.68 0.76 17.13
N VAL A 60 -2.86 -0.03 17.85
CA VAL A 60 -1.93 -0.99 17.23
C VAL A 60 -2.66 -1.97 16.33
N ILE A 61 -3.77 -2.55 16.81
CA ILE A 61 -4.55 -3.54 16.03
C ILE A 61 -5.17 -2.86 14.81
N ILE A 62 -5.78 -1.68 14.98
CA ILE A 62 -6.40 -0.93 13.91
C ILE A 62 -5.36 -0.54 12.84
N GLU A 63 -4.19 -0.06 13.25
CA GLU A 63 -3.13 0.35 12.35
C GLU A 63 -2.61 -0.83 11.51
N LEU A 64 -2.33 -1.96 12.17
CA LEU A 64 -1.85 -3.18 11.52
C LEU A 64 -2.89 -3.79 10.58
N LEU A 65 -4.17 -3.77 10.92
CA LEU A 65 -5.23 -4.24 10.02
C LEU A 65 -5.43 -3.26 8.85
N GLY A 66 -5.35 -1.96 9.11
CA GLY A 66 -5.57 -0.94 8.08
C GLY A 66 -4.45 -0.93 7.05
N ILE A 67 -3.19 -1.14 7.44
CA ILE A 67 -2.08 -1.24 6.48
C ILE A 67 -2.20 -2.48 5.60
N LEU A 68 -2.73 -3.60 6.12
CA LEU A 68 -3.02 -4.78 5.31
C LEU A 68 -4.10 -4.47 4.25
N LEU A 69 -5.20 -3.83 4.64
CA LEU A 69 -6.25 -3.39 3.71
C LEU A 69 -5.69 -2.45 2.63
N THR A 70 -4.87 -1.47 3.03
CA THR A 70 -4.22 -0.54 2.10
C THR A 70 -3.27 -1.29 1.16
N SER A 71 -2.51 -2.24 1.67
CA SER A 71 -1.62 -3.09 0.87
C SER A 71 -2.39 -3.92 -0.15
N PHE A 72 -3.57 -4.46 0.18
CA PHE A 72 -4.43 -5.12 -0.82
C PHE A 72 -4.87 -4.18 -1.94
N SER A 73 -5.19 -2.92 -1.63
CA SER A 73 -5.54 -1.94 -2.65
C SER A 73 -4.37 -1.53 -3.56
N THR A 74 -3.12 -1.73 -3.12
CA THR A 74 -1.94 -1.40 -3.95
C THR A 74 -1.86 -2.21 -5.24
N ILE A 75 -2.47 -3.40 -5.31
CA ILE A 75 -2.55 -4.20 -6.54
C ILE A 75 -3.19 -3.41 -7.69
N PHE A 76 -4.18 -2.56 -7.39
CA PHE A 76 -4.90 -1.79 -8.40
C PHE A 76 -4.20 -0.47 -8.76
N LEU A 77 -3.39 0.06 -7.85
CA LEU A 77 -2.73 1.36 -8.00
C LEU A 77 -1.30 1.23 -8.54
N ILE A 78 -0.60 0.15 -8.21
CA ILE A 78 0.83 -0.03 -8.46
C ILE A 78 1.04 -1.30 -9.28
N VAL A 79 1.43 -1.13 -10.54
CA VAL A 79 1.67 -2.26 -11.46
C VAL A 79 3.03 -2.92 -11.24
N ARG A 80 3.97 -2.23 -10.56
CA ARG A 80 5.36 -2.67 -10.46
C ARG A 80 5.83 -2.84 -9.02
N THR A 81 6.22 -4.07 -8.67
CA THR A 81 6.67 -4.48 -7.34
C THR A 81 7.76 -3.58 -6.75
N LYS A 82 8.77 -3.24 -7.56
CA LYS A 82 9.91 -2.43 -7.10
C LYS A 82 9.55 -1.02 -6.60
N SER A 83 8.34 -0.53 -6.91
CA SER A 83 7.88 0.80 -6.52
C SER A 83 7.08 0.79 -5.21
N ILE A 84 6.76 -0.40 -4.67
CA ILE A 84 5.90 -0.55 -3.48
C ILE A 84 6.64 -0.11 -2.23
N LEU A 85 7.91 -0.51 -2.07
CA LEU A 85 8.75 -0.09 -0.94
C LEU A 85 8.81 1.43 -0.83
N ASP A 86 9.18 2.10 -1.92
CA ASP A 86 9.28 3.57 -1.97
C ASP A 86 7.92 4.24 -1.68
N SER A 87 6.82 3.64 -2.14
CA SER A 87 5.46 4.17 -1.92
C SER A 87 5.03 4.03 -0.45
N MET A 88 5.34 2.91 0.21
CA MET A 88 5.00 2.68 1.62
C MET A 88 5.84 3.55 2.56
N ILE A 89 7.13 3.73 2.25
CA ILE A 89 8.00 4.66 3.00
C ILE A 89 7.47 6.09 2.84
N THR A 90 7.15 6.51 1.62
CA THR A 90 6.57 7.83 1.36
C THR A 90 5.24 8.00 2.10
N LEU A 91 4.43 6.93 2.18
CA LEU A 91 3.17 6.96 2.91
C LEU A 91 3.36 7.28 4.39
N HIS A 92 4.21 6.51 5.06
CA HIS A 92 4.46 6.68 6.49
C HIS A 92 5.22 7.97 6.78
N PHE A 93 6.05 8.44 5.85
CA PHE A 93 6.71 9.74 5.96
C PHE A 93 5.71 10.89 5.94
N ILE A 94 4.75 10.90 5.00
CA ILE A 94 3.69 11.91 4.96
C ILE A 94 2.81 11.81 6.22
N HIS A 95 2.47 10.61 6.66
CA HIS A 95 1.72 10.39 7.88
C HIS A 95 2.45 10.99 9.10
N PHE A 96 3.76 10.75 9.24
CA PHE A 96 4.59 11.33 10.29
C PHE A 96 4.56 12.87 10.27
N ILE A 97 4.67 13.48 9.08
CA ILE A 97 4.58 14.94 8.95
C ILE A 97 3.22 15.46 9.42
N ILE A 98 2.13 14.76 9.06
CA ILE A 98 0.77 15.13 9.50
C ILE A 98 0.62 15.00 11.02
N VAL A 99 1.13 13.91 11.61
CA VAL A 99 1.14 13.70 13.08
C VAL A 99 1.93 14.79 13.78
N LEU A 100 3.08 15.20 13.22
CA LEU A 100 3.90 16.28 13.75
C LEU A 100 3.13 17.61 13.78
N PHE A 101 2.45 17.96 12.68
CA PHE A 101 1.63 19.17 12.61
C PHE A 101 0.40 19.11 13.53
N TYR A 102 -0.26 17.95 13.62
CA TYR A 102 -1.46 17.78 14.43
C TYR A 102 -1.18 17.90 15.94
N ASN A 103 -0.11 17.27 16.43
CA ASN A 103 0.22 17.30 17.87
C ASN A 103 1.13 18.48 18.25
N SER A 104 1.67 19.21 17.27
CA SER A 104 2.71 20.24 17.47
C SER A 104 3.88 19.77 18.35
N SER A 105 4.09 18.45 18.42
CA SER A 105 4.98 17.78 19.35
C SER A 105 5.66 16.63 18.62
N PHE A 106 6.96 16.48 18.86
CA PHE A 106 7.71 15.37 18.27
C PHE A 106 7.34 14.05 18.96
N PRO A 107 7.08 12.96 18.23
CA PRO A 107 6.81 11.66 18.83
C PRO A 107 8.07 11.12 19.51
N THR A 108 8.14 11.29 20.83
CA THR A 108 9.26 10.80 21.66
C THR A 108 9.09 9.34 22.08
N GLN A 109 7.89 8.77 21.92
CA GLN A 109 7.61 7.40 22.30
C GLN A 109 8.26 6.40 21.34
N PHE A 110 9.17 5.57 21.85
CA PHE A 110 9.84 4.54 21.04
C PHE A 110 8.85 3.52 20.45
N SER A 111 7.79 3.17 21.19
CA SER A 111 6.73 2.28 20.73
C SER A 111 6.03 2.77 19.45
N TRP A 112 5.86 4.08 19.31
CA TRP A 112 5.27 4.69 18.12
C TRP A 112 6.15 4.43 16.89
N TRP A 113 7.46 4.66 17.00
CA TRP A 113 8.41 4.40 15.92
C TRP A 113 8.46 2.91 15.53
N VAL A 114 8.45 2.01 16.51
CA VAL A 114 8.40 0.57 16.25
C VAL A 114 7.12 0.21 15.49
N LEU A 115 5.97 0.76 15.87
CA LEU A 115 4.71 0.52 15.17
C LEU A 115 4.76 0.99 13.71
N GLN A 116 5.28 2.20 13.46
CA GLN A 116 5.41 2.72 12.10
C GLN A 116 6.35 1.86 11.23
N VAL A 117 7.48 1.40 11.78
CA VAL A 117 8.42 0.52 11.07
C VAL A 117 7.80 -0.84 10.80
N CYS A 118 7.13 -1.44 11.79
CA CYS A 118 6.43 -2.72 11.64
C CYS A 118 5.29 -2.63 10.62
N SER A 119 4.48 -1.57 10.68
CA SER A 119 3.40 -1.30 9.73
C SER A 119 3.95 -1.15 8.32
N THR A 120 5.01 -0.34 8.15
CA THR A 120 5.70 -0.19 6.86
C THR A 120 6.17 -1.54 6.33
N ALA A 121 6.90 -2.32 7.14
CA ALA A 121 7.42 -3.62 6.73
C ALA A 121 6.30 -4.61 6.35
N LEU A 122 5.22 -4.66 7.12
CA LEU A 122 4.07 -5.52 6.82
C LEU A 122 3.37 -5.10 5.54
N GLY A 123 3.16 -3.80 5.35
CA GLY A 123 2.57 -3.24 4.13
C GLY A 123 3.41 -3.53 2.90
N THR A 124 4.74 -3.39 2.99
CA THR A 124 5.67 -3.66 1.89
C THR A 124 5.73 -5.14 1.56
N LEU A 125 5.92 -6.02 2.55
CA LEU A 125 6.01 -7.46 2.31
C LEU A 125 4.72 -8.01 1.71
N THR A 126 3.56 -7.58 2.24
CA THR A 126 2.26 -8.01 1.72
C THR A 126 2.03 -7.46 0.30
N GLY A 127 2.40 -6.19 0.06
CA GLY A 127 2.20 -5.53 -1.23
C GLY A 127 3.09 -6.12 -2.31
N GLU A 128 4.36 -6.35 -1.98
CA GLU A 128 5.32 -7.01 -2.85
C GLU A 128 4.89 -8.43 -3.18
N TRP A 129 4.47 -9.20 -2.18
CA TRP A 129 3.99 -10.57 -2.41
C TRP A 129 2.77 -10.60 -3.33
N LEU A 130 1.81 -9.70 -3.13
CA LEU A 130 0.61 -9.59 -3.97
C LEU A 130 0.95 -9.17 -5.40
N CYS A 131 1.82 -8.17 -5.55
CA CYS A 131 2.23 -7.65 -6.86
C CYS A 131 3.05 -8.68 -7.63
N MET A 132 4.02 -9.35 -6.99
CA MET A 132 4.77 -10.45 -7.60
C MET A 132 3.84 -11.57 -8.08
N ARG A 133 2.80 -11.90 -7.29
CA ARG A 133 1.83 -12.93 -7.68
C ARG A 133 1.01 -12.52 -8.90
N GLU A 134 0.70 -11.23 -9.06
CA GLU A 134 -0.02 -10.73 -10.23
C GLU A 134 0.89 -10.61 -11.46
N GLU A 135 2.10 -10.07 -11.32
CA GLU A 135 3.12 -10.01 -12.38
C GLU A 135 3.45 -11.43 -12.91
N THR A 136 3.47 -12.43 -12.04
CA THR A 136 3.77 -13.83 -12.43
C THR A 136 2.61 -14.53 -13.15
N LYS A 137 1.37 -13.99 -13.10
CA LYS A 137 0.26 -14.54 -13.92
C LYS A 137 0.43 -14.25 -15.41
N GLU A 138 1.42 -13.45 -15.79
CA GLU A 138 1.70 -13.07 -17.16
C GLU A 138 2.79 -13.96 -17.76
N ILE A 139 2.35 -15.05 -18.41
CA ILE A 139 2.68 -15.43 -19.80
C ILE A 139 1.65 -16.52 -20.16
N LYS A 140 0.48 -16.11 -20.66
CA LYS A 140 -0.28 -17.00 -21.57
C LYS A 140 0.42 -16.87 -22.91
N LEU A 141 1.32 -17.80 -23.22
CA LEU A 141 1.87 -17.99 -24.56
C LEU A 141 0.69 -18.13 -25.53
N ARG A 142 0.21 -17.03 -26.11
CA ARG A 142 -0.49 -17.08 -27.38
C ARG A 142 0.56 -17.45 -28.41
N LEU A 143 0.92 -18.73 -28.48
CA LEU A 143 1.70 -19.30 -29.58
C LEU A 143 0.83 -19.18 -30.83
N PRO A 144 1.13 -18.29 -31.79
CA PRO A 144 0.39 -18.23 -33.04
C PRO A 144 0.90 -19.29 -34.05
N LEU A 145 1.74 -20.24 -33.62
CA LEU A 145 2.52 -21.08 -34.54
C LEU A 145 2.23 -22.59 -34.49
N ALA A 146 1.45 -23.09 -33.53
CA ALA A 146 1.11 -24.52 -33.50
C ALA A 146 0.02 -24.91 -34.53
N SER A 147 -0.79 -23.95 -34.98
CA SER A 147 -1.86 -24.21 -35.96
C SER A 147 -1.40 -24.13 -37.43
N LYS A 148 -0.22 -23.56 -37.73
CA LYS A 148 0.24 -23.43 -39.12
C LYS A 148 1.09 -24.60 -39.61
N LYS A 149 1.54 -25.49 -38.72
CA LYS A 149 2.33 -26.67 -39.14
C LYS A 149 1.44 -27.82 -39.63
N GLU A 150 0.21 -27.95 -39.12
CA GLU A 150 -0.70 -29.03 -39.54
C GLU A 150 -1.34 -28.80 -40.92
N SER A 151 -1.41 -27.55 -41.41
CA SER A 151 -1.97 -27.25 -42.74
C SER A 151 -0.96 -27.34 -43.89
N ASN A 152 0.34 -27.46 -43.62
CA ASN A 152 1.40 -27.48 -44.63
C ASN A 152 2.04 -28.87 -44.83
N GLU A 153 1.60 -29.91 -44.11
CA GLU A 153 2.03 -31.32 -44.33
C GLU A 153 0.95 -32.16 -45.04
N VAL A 154 -0.19 -31.57 -45.43
CA VAL A 154 -1.34 -32.27 -46.06
C VAL A 154 -1.51 -31.92 -47.55
N LEU A 155 -0.47 -31.37 -48.20
CA LEU A 155 -0.47 -31.07 -49.64
C LEU A 155 0.84 -31.51 -50.28
#